data_AF-A0A6G3XNJ1-F1
#
_entry.id   AF-A0A6G3XNJ1-F1
#
_cell.length_a   1.000
_cell.length_b   1.000
_cell.length_c   1.000
_cell.angle_alpha   90.00
_cell.angle_beta   90.00
_cell.angle_gamma   90.00
#
_symmetry.space_group_name_H-M   'P 1'
#
loop_
_entity.id
_entity.type
_entity.pdbx_description
1 polymer ?
#
loop_
_entity_poly.entity_id
_entity_poly.type
_entity_poly.pdbx_seq_one_letter_code
_entity_poly.pdbx_strand_id
1 'polypeptide(L)' 'MKLVVQEFLSLDGVSQGPGAPDEDTSDGFTRGGWFVPHLDEEFERQAGEWL' A
#
# COMPACT_ATOMS: atom_id res chain seq x y z
N MET A 1 -2.87 21.52 14.89
CA MET A 1 -2.42 20.11 14.80
C MET A 1 -3.23 19.43 13.72
N LYS A 2 -2.61 18.75 12.75
CA LYS A 2 -3.32 18.01 11.68
C LYS A 2 -2.86 16.55 11.75
N LEU A 3 -3.82 15.63 11.82
CA LEU A 3 -3.55 14.19 11.72
C LEU A 3 -3.76 13.78 10.26
N VAL A 4 -2.81 13.03 9.70
CA VAL A 4 -2.89 12.49 8.33
C VAL A 4 -2.77 10.98 8.41
N VAL A 5 -3.60 10.27 7.66
CA VAL A 5 -3.60 8.81 7.53
C VAL A 5 -3.43 8.47 6.07
N GLN A 6 -2.51 7.55 5.77
CA GLN A 6 -2.32 6.94 4.46
C GLN A 6 -2.61 5.45 4.58
N GLU A 7 -3.50 4.94 3.75
CA GLU A 7 -3.94 3.55 3.77
C GLU A 7 -3.99 2.98 2.35
N PHE A 8 -3.64 1.69 2.23
CA PHE A 8 -3.84 0.90 1.02
C PHE A 8 -4.98 -0.10 1.29
N LEU A 9 -6.10 0.08 0.57
CA LEU A 9 -7.33 -0.67 0.78
C LEU A 9 -7.74 -1.36 -0.53
N SER A 10 -8.05 -2.66 -0.47
CA SER A 10 -8.65 -3.38 -1.60
C SER A 10 -10.13 -3.01 -1.82
N LEU A 11 -10.69 -3.32 -2.99
CA LEU A 11 -12.10 -3.01 -3.29
C LEU A 11 -13.10 -3.71 -2.34
N ASP A 12 -12.71 -4.86 -1.80
CA ASP A 12 -13.45 -5.64 -0.80
C ASP A 12 -13.13 -5.27 0.66
N GLY A 13 -12.33 -4.22 0.89
CA GLY A 13 -12.15 -3.62 2.21
C GLY A 13 -11.03 -4.22 3.07
N VAL A 14 -10.05 -4.90 2.46
CA VAL A 14 -8.87 -5.42 3.18
C VAL A 14 -7.79 -4.36 3.22
N SER A 15 -7.35 -4.00 4.43
CA SER A 15 -6.21 -3.11 4.67
C SER A 15 -4.92 -3.92 4.57
N GLN A 16 -3.95 -3.46 3.78
CA GLN A 16 -2.77 -4.27 3.45
C GLN A 16 -1.46 -3.49 3.50
N GLY A 17 -0.41 -4.22 3.89
CA GLY A 17 0.97 -3.85 3.59
C GLY A 17 1.23 -3.99 2.08
N PRO A 18 1.69 -2.92 1.40
CA PRO A 18 1.78 -2.92 -0.06
C PRO A 18 3.09 -3.54 -0.60
N GLY A 19 4.12 -3.68 0.23
CA GLY A 19 5.51 -3.80 -0.20
C GLY A 19 6.04 -5.24 -0.28
N ALA A 20 5.97 -5.99 0.82
CA ALA A 20 6.57 -7.32 0.89
C ALA A 20 5.62 -8.39 0.34
N PRO A 21 6.12 -9.39 -0.41
CA PRO A 21 5.31 -10.49 -0.92
C PRO A 21 4.64 -11.32 0.20
N ASP A 22 5.18 -11.26 1.43
CA ASP A 22 4.75 -11.97 2.63
C ASP A 22 4.21 -11.05 3.74
N GLU A 23 3.92 -9.78 3.44
CA GLU A 23 3.56 -8.76 4.45
C GLU A 23 2.30 -9.08 5.26
N ASP A 24 1.41 -9.92 4.72
CA ASP A 24 0.35 -10.62 5.46
C ASP A 24 -0.16 -11.82 4.62
N THR A 25 -0.09 -13.03 5.17
CA THR A 25 -0.58 -14.26 4.50
C THR A 25 -1.77 -14.90 5.22
N SER A 26 -2.32 -14.18 6.21
CA SER A 26 -3.45 -14.63 7.01
C SER A 26 -4.68 -14.86 6.12
N ASP A 27 -5.57 -15.75 6.56
CA ASP A 27 -6.83 -16.10 5.87
C ASP A 27 -6.68 -16.53 4.40
N GLY A 28 -5.46 -16.93 3.99
CA GLY A 28 -5.17 -17.41 2.64
C GLY A 28 -4.92 -16.30 1.62
N PHE A 29 -4.59 -15.08 2.05
CA PHE A 29 -4.18 -14.03 1.12
C PHE A 29 -2.79 -14.32 0.52
N THR A 30 -2.69 -14.32 -0.81
CA THR A 30 -1.44 -14.67 -1.52
C THR A 30 -1.00 -13.60 -2.53
N ARG A 31 -1.48 -12.36 -2.39
CA ARG A 31 -1.18 -11.27 -3.32
C ARG A 31 -0.36 -10.15 -2.67
N GLY A 32 0.47 -10.47 -1.67
CA GLY A 32 1.39 -9.49 -1.07
C GLY A 32 2.35 -8.91 -2.12
N GLY A 33 2.89 -7.73 -1.82
CA GLY A 33 3.83 -7.03 -2.72
C GLY A 33 3.21 -6.52 -4.02
N TRP A 34 1.87 -6.50 -4.12
CA TRP A 34 1.15 -6.09 -5.33
C TRP A 34 1.44 -4.64 -5.73
N PHE A 35 1.86 -3.79 -4.81
CA PHE A 35 2.09 -2.37 -5.09
C PHE A 35 3.46 -2.10 -5.71
N VAL A 36 4.47 -2.92 -5.39
CA VAL A 36 5.85 -2.71 -5.87
C VAL A 36 5.96 -2.62 -7.40
N PRO A 37 5.27 -3.45 -8.20
CA PRO A 37 5.26 -3.32 -9.65
C PRO A 37 4.62 -2.03 -10.19
N HIS A 38 3.87 -1.31 -9.36
CA HIS A 38 3.14 -0.09 -9.72
C HIS A 38 3.78 1.18 -9.11
N LEU A 39 4.89 1.06 -8.39
CA LEU A 39 5.69 2.19 -7.99
C LEU A 39 6.34 2.81 -9.23
N ASP A 40 5.92 4.03 -9.55
CA ASP A 40 6.49 4.83 -10.64
C ASP A 40 6.92 6.22 -10.15
N GLU A 41 7.63 6.94 -11.01
CA GLU A 41 8.19 8.26 -10.71
C GLU A 41 7.12 9.29 -10.34
N GLU A 42 5.93 9.19 -10.95
CA GLU A 42 4.82 10.10 -10.66
C GLU A 42 4.21 9.83 -9.28
N PHE A 43 4.06 8.55 -8.91
CA PHE A 43 3.67 8.18 -7.55
C PHE A 43 4.68 8.70 -6.53
N GLU A 44 5.97 8.47 -6.74
CA GLU A 44 7.03 8.93 -5.83
C GLU A 44 7.01 10.46 -5.67
N ARG A 45 6.83 11.19 -6.78
CA ARG A 45 6.71 12.65 -6.76
C ARG A 45 5.51 13.13 -5.95
N GLN A 46 4.34 12.50 -6.12
CA GLN A 46 3.15 12.88 -5.35
C GLN A 46 3.26 12.52 -3.87
N ALA A 47 3.77 11.34 -3.55
CA ALA A 47 3.96 10.89 -2.17
C ALA A 47 4.93 11.79 -1.40
N GLY A 48 5.95 12.34 -2.07
CA GLY A 48 6.89 13.31 -1.49
C GLY A 48 6.25 14.63 -1.03
N GLU A 49 5.11 15.02 -1.60
CA GLU A 49 4.37 16.23 -1.19
C GLU A 49 3.47 15.99 0.03
N TRP A 50 3.30 14.74 0.45
CA TRP A 50 2.42 14.37 1.58
C TRP A 50 3.11 14.43 2.95
N LEU A 51 4.46 14.46 2.97
CA LEU A 51 5.32 14.50 4.16
C LEU A 51 5.87 15.90 4.41
#